data_AF-J0QIA2-F1
#
_entry.id   AF-J0QIA2-F1
#
_cell.length_a   1.000
_cell.length_b   1.000
_cell.length_c   1.000
_cell.angle_alpha   90.00
_cell.angle_beta   90.00
_cell.angle_gamma   90.00
#
_symmetry.space_group_name_H-M   'P 1'
#
loop_
_entity.id
_entity.type
_entity.pdbx_description
1 polymer ?
#
loop_
_entity_poly.entity_id
_entity_poly.type
_entity_poly.pdbx_seq_one_letter_code
_entity_poly.pdbx_strand_id
1 'polypeptide(L)'
;MNQEKDSRTLSGLKAGTLSDTSTEAVNGAQLFATNQNVTAVTNDLKKVAENTSQYLGGGANVLQGEKPTYTVEGKTYNDVGSAFAGVDTSITNVKNDVTNVKNELTNEITNQINSVKGDSLVKRVEETNVITIGKEIGGTEIILANNEGKDRTLSGVKAGQVGNEAVNKAQLDENVKNLSESIGNTKASAVHYDNQDGQVDYTSVTLGGKDKDPVGLHNVANGNISKDSHDAINGSQINTISGDVAKFLGGNASFENGTFKGPIYNLSSITTDGMSTPIAFTDVGSAFVGLDTNIKNVNERIKEVSQGVAQDSLSWNEAAGAFVATHGENKA
;
A
#
# COMPACT_ATOMS: atom_id res chain seq x y z
N MET A 1 -145.76 4.42 -5.04
CA MET A 1 -145.61 5.80 -5.58
C MET A 1 -146.84 6.63 -5.21
N ASN A 2 -146.73 7.95 -5.00
CA ASN A 2 -147.92 8.82 -4.97
C ASN A 2 -148.41 9.07 -6.40
N GLN A 3 -149.59 9.68 -6.53
CA GLN A 3 -150.15 10.03 -7.84
C GLN A 3 -149.33 11.09 -8.58
N GLU A 4 -148.45 11.81 -7.88
CA GLU A 4 -147.59 12.87 -8.43
C GLU A 4 -146.19 12.39 -8.86
N LYS A 5 -145.90 11.08 -8.73
CA LYS A 5 -144.59 10.46 -9.02
C LYS A 5 -143.41 10.99 -8.19
N ASP A 6 -143.66 11.71 -7.10
CA ASP A 6 -142.60 12.22 -6.23
C ASP A 6 -141.99 11.12 -5.34
N SER A 7 -140.70 11.31 -5.05
CA SER A 7 -139.94 10.51 -4.09
C SER A 7 -140.56 10.58 -2.70
N ARG A 8 -140.72 9.43 -2.03
CA ARG A 8 -141.24 9.32 -0.64
C ARG A 8 -140.13 8.95 0.34
N THR A 9 -140.14 9.56 1.51
CA THR A 9 -139.31 9.14 2.66
C THR A 9 -140.01 8.02 3.43
N LEU A 10 -139.28 6.97 3.79
CA LEU A 10 -139.74 5.92 4.71
C LEU A 10 -139.20 6.23 6.11
N SER A 11 -140.08 6.41 7.10
CA SER A 11 -139.71 6.75 8.49
C SER A 11 -140.08 5.63 9.47
N GLY A 12 -139.42 5.61 10.65
CA GLY A 12 -139.69 4.63 11.71
C GLY A 12 -139.07 3.24 11.51
N LEU A 13 -138.20 3.05 10.50
CA LEU A 13 -137.57 1.77 10.21
C LEU A 13 -136.50 1.40 11.26
N LYS A 14 -136.73 0.33 12.02
CA LYS A 14 -135.73 -0.29 12.90
C LYS A 14 -134.55 -0.81 12.07
N ALA A 15 -133.33 -0.83 12.65
CA ALA A 15 -132.17 -1.44 12.00
C ALA A 15 -132.46 -2.91 11.67
N GLY A 16 -132.24 -3.29 10.42
CA GLY A 16 -132.47 -4.64 9.94
C GLY A 16 -131.38 -5.59 10.42
N THR A 17 -131.71 -6.85 10.60
CA THR A 17 -130.72 -7.90 10.89
C THR A 17 -129.75 -8.05 9.70
N LEU A 18 -128.43 -7.98 9.94
CA LEU A 18 -127.41 -8.18 8.90
C LEU A 18 -126.94 -9.65 8.90
N SER A 19 -127.47 -10.44 7.98
CA SER A 19 -127.04 -11.82 7.71
C SER A 19 -127.16 -12.15 6.22
N ASP A 20 -126.53 -13.23 5.78
CA ASP A 20 -126.59 -13.76 4.42
C ASP A 20 -128.01 -14.23 4.00
N THR A 21 -128.90 -14.50 4.95
CA THR A 21 -130.31 -14.88 4.71
C THR A 21 -131.32 -13.77 4.96
N SER A 22 -130.87 -12.57 5.33
CA SER A 22 -131.79 -11.49 5.72
C SER A 22 -132.54 -10.94 4.51
N THR A 23 -133.86 -10.81 4.65
CA THR A 23 -134.73 -10.08 3.71
C THR A 23 -135.23 -8.76 4.30
N GLU A 24 -134.68 -8.35 5.45
CA GLU A 24 -135.06 -7.10 6.12
C GLU A 24 -134.48 -5.89 5.38
N ALA A 25 -135.20 -4.77 5.40
CA ALA A 25 -134.71 -3.53 4.83
C ALA A 25 -133.62 -2.90 5.73
N VAL A 26 -132.51 -2.44 5.14
CA VAL A 26 -131.50 -1.65 5.85
C VAL A 26 -131.95 -0.20 5.99
N ASN A 27 -131.70 0.39 7.17
CA ASN A 27 -131.99 1.80 7.38
C ASN A 27 -130.76 2.67 7.11
N GLY A 28 -130.96 4.00 7.09
CA GLY A 28 -129.89 4.96 6.82
C GLY A 28 -128.72 4.88 7.81
N ALA A 29 -128.93 4.47 9.06
CA ALA A 29 -127.86 4.38 10.06
C ALA A 29 -126.89 3.23 9.76
N GLN A 30 -127.40 2.08 9.30
CA GLN A 30 -126.56 0.92 8.92
C GLN A 30 -125.75 1.19 7.65
N LEU A 31 -126.38 1.83 6.65
CA LEU A 31 -125.68 2.25 5.44
C LEU A 31 -124.62 3.32 5.74
N PHE A 32 -124.93 4.29 6.62
CA PHE A 32 -123.97 5.29 7.07
C PHE A 32 -122.75 4.68 7.76
N ALA A 33 -122.97 3.74 8.70
CA ALA A 33 -121.87 3.03 9.38
C ALA A 33 -120.97 2.28 8.38
N THR A 34 -121.58 1.62 7.39
CA THR A 34 -120.84 0.95 6.30
C THR A 34 -120.01 1.96 5.50
N ASN A 35 -120.58 3.10 5.12
CA ASN A 35 -119.88 4.16 4.38
C ASN A 35 -118.71 4.78 5.18
N GLN A 36 -118.83 4.89 6.51
CA GLN A 36 -117.72 5.31 7.37
C GLN A 36 -116.56 4.31 7.34
N ASN A 37 -116.85 3.00 7.39
CA ASN A 37 -115.83 1.96 7.26
C ASN A 37 -115.17 1.97 5.86
N VAL A 38 -115.94 2.16 4.79
CA VAL A 38 -115.41 2.31 3.41
C VAL A 38 -114.49 3.54 3.32
N THR A 39 -114.85 4.64 3.96
CA THR A 39 -114.02 5.85 4.01
C THR A 39 -112.72 5.59 4.79
N ALA A 40 -112.79 4.90 5.93
CA ALA A 40 -111.60 4.53 6.69
C ALA A 40 -110.65 3.65 5.87
N VAL A 41 -111.16 2.60 5.22
CA VAL A 41 -110.38 1.73 4.31
C VAL A 41 -109.76 2.53 3.16
N THR A 42 -110.50 3.48 2.58
CA THR A 42 -109.98 4.35 1.51
C THR A 42 -108.81 5.22 2.00
N ASN A 43 -108.93 5.79 3.21
CA ASN A 43 -107.86 6.58 3.82
C ASN A 43 -106.64 5.73 4.16
N ASP A 44 -106.84 4.51 4.70
CA ASP A 44 -105.75 3.58 5.00
C ASP A 44 -105.03 3.14 3.72
N LEU A 45 -105.76 2.83 2.65
CA LEU A 45 -105.17 2.48 1.36
C LEU A 45 -104.38 3.64 0.76
N LYS A 46 -104.89 4.87 0.85
CA LYS A 46 -104.17 6.08 0.44
C LYS A 46 -102.87 6.22 1.23
N LYS A 47 -102.92 6.05 2.55
CA LYS A 47 -101.74 6.10 3.42
C LYS A 47 -100.72 5.01 3.11
N VAL A 48 -101.17 3.78 2.83
CA VAL A 48 -100.29 2.67 2.40
C VAL A 48 -99.60 3.01 1.08
N ALA A 49 -100.33 3.54 0.11
CA ALA A 49 -99.75 3.88 -1.19
C ALA A 49 -98.80 5.10 -1.11
N GLU A 50 -99.12 6.10 -0.28
CA GLU A 50 -98.23 7.23 0.02
C GLU A 50 -96.94 6.75 0.69
N ASN A 51 -97.04 5.92 1.75
CA ASN A 51 -95.88 5.35 2.42
C ASN A 51 -95.03 4.49 1.46
N THR A 52 -95.67 3.66 0.63
CA THR A 52 -94.95 2.80 -0.33
C THR A 52 -94.20 3.65 -1.36
N SER A 53 -94.83 4.71 -1.87
CA SER A 53 -94.20 5.67 -2.79
C SER A 53 -93.00 6.36 -2.15
N GLN A 54 -93.15 6.79 -0.89
CA GLN A 54 -92.07 7.44 -0.13
C GLN A 54 -90.90 6.48 0.13
N TYR A 55 -91.17 5.22 0.48
CA TYR A 55 -90.12 4.23 0.79
C TYR A 55 -89.38 3.74 -0.46
N LEU A 56 -90.06 3.64 -1.60
CA LEU A 56 -89.39 3.40 -2.89
C LEU A 56 -88.54 4.63 -3.27
N GLY A 57 -89.02 5.85 -2.99
CA GLY A 57 -88.32 7.07 -3.38
C GLY A 57 -88.21 7.20 -4.90
N GLY A 58 -87.21 7.94 -5.39
CA GLY A 58 -86.95 8.07 -6.83
C GLY A 58 -88.11 8.63 -7.65
N GLY A 59 -89.05 9.35 -7.02
CA GLY A 59 -90.25 9.88 -7.69
C GLY A 59 -91.36 8.85 -7.94
N ALA A 60 -91.34 7.67 -7.31
CA ALA A 60 -92.42 6.69 -7.44
C ALA A 60 -93.78 7.27 -7.02
N ASN A 61 -94.85 6.84 -7.70
CA ASN A 61 -96.24 7.13 -7.32
C ASN A 61 -97.10 5.89 -7.51
N VAL A 62 -97.30 5.13 -6.43
CA VAL A 62 -98.02 3.85 -6.46
C VAL A 62 -99.51 4.03 -6.78
N LEU A 63 -100.12 5.14 -6.34
CA LEU A 63 -101.53 5.43 -6.66
C LEU A 63 -101.74 5.68 -8.16
N GLN A 64 -100.76 6.30 -8.82
CA GLN A 64 -100.81 6.60 -10.26
C GLN A 64 -100.11 5.56 -11.14
N GLY A 65 -99.49 4.54 -10.54
CA GLY A 65 -98.72 3.52 -11.26
C GLY A 65 -97.38 4.01 -11.83
N GLU A 66 -96.83 5.11 -11.30
CA GLU A 66 -95.52 5.64 -11.72
C GLU A 66 -94.39 4.92 -10.98
N LYS A 67 -93.41 4.43 -11.75
CA LYS A 67 -92.26 3.68 -11.24
C LYS A 67 -91.23 4.63 -10.62
N PRO A 68 -90.43 4.19 -9.62
CA PRO A 68 -89.26 4.96 -9.19
C PRO A 68 -88.26 5.11 -10.33
N THR A 69 -87.38 6.10 -10.23
CA THR A 69 -86.24 6.33 -11.12
C THR A 69 -84.98 6.49 -10.27
N TYR A 70 -84.03 5.56 -10.41
CA TYR A 70 -82.70 5.62 -9.79
C TYR A 70 -81.64 5.81 -10.86
N THR A 71 -80.53 6.47 -10.49
CA THR A 71 -79.38 6.63 -11.39
C THR A 71 -78.14 6.06 -10.72
N VAL A 72 -77.48 5.09 -11.36
CA VAL A 72 -76.24 4.48 -10.91
C VAL A 72 -75.26 4.51 -12.07
N GLU A 73 -74.10 5.15 -11.89
CA GLU A 73 -73.09 5.37 -12.95
C GLU A 73 -73.68 5.97 -14.24
N GLY A 74 -74.63 6.90 -14.11
CA GLY A 74 -75.29 7.53 -15.25
C GLY A 74 -76.32 6.66 -15.99
N LYS A 75 -76.55 5.42 -15.57
CA LYS A 75 -77.62 4.55 -16.08
C LYS A 75 -78.86 4.66 -15.22
N THR A 76 -80.02 4.65 -15.89
CA THR A 76 -81.34 4.74 -15.24
C THR A 76 -81.91 3.37 -14.95
N TYR A 77 -82.47 3.19 -13.75
CA TYR A 77 -83.13 1.97 -13.28
C TYR A 77 -84.50 2.32 -12.71
N ASN A 78 -85.51 1.50 -13.01
CA ASN A 78 -86.91 1.81 -12.63
C ASN A 78 -87.48 0.88 -11.54
N ASP A 79 -86.62 0.11 -10.91
CA ASP A 79 -86.94 -0.75 -9.77
C ASP A 79 -85.71 -0.93 -8.89
N VAL A 80 -85.92 -1.30 -7.63
CA VAL A 80 -84.86 -1.42 -6.63
C VAL A 80 -83.89 -2.57 -6.95
N GLY A 81 -84.40 -3.67 -7.50
CA GLY A 81 -83.59 -4.86 -7.81
C GLY A 81 -82.59 -4.60 -8.92
N SER A 82 -83.04 -3.98 -10.02
CA SER A 82 -82.17 -3.61 -11.13
C SER A 82 -81.18 -2.51 -10.75
N ALA A 83 -81.58 -1.54 -9.92
CA ALA A 83 -80.67 -0.52 -9.39
C ALA A 83 -79.55 -1.13 -8.53
N PHE A 84 -79.88 -2.07 -7.63
CA PHE A 84 -78.87 -2.76 -6.83
C PHE A 84 -77.97 -3.68 -7.65
N ALA A 85 -78.48 -4.34 -8.70
CA ALA A 85 -77.64 -5.09 -9.64
C ALA A 85 -76.66 -4.16 -10.39
N GLY A 86 -77.10 -2.94 -10.71
CA GLY A 86 -76.25 -1.87 -11.22
C GLY A 86 -75.12 -1.52 -10.25
N VAL A 87 -75.45 -1.27 -8.98
CA VAL A 87 -74.46 -1.00 -7.91
C VAL A 87 -73.48 -2.16 -7.73
N ASP A 88 -73.97 -3.40 -7.72
CA ASP A 88 -73.14 -4.60 -7.59
C ASP A 88 -72.12 -4.73 -8.73
N THR A 89 -72.54 -4.38 -9.95
CA THR A 89 -71.66 -4.30 -11.12
C THR A 89 -70.59 -3.23 -10.92
N SER A 90 -70.97 -2.02 -10.48
CA SER A 90 -70.03 -0.93 -10.20
C SER A 90 -69.01 -1.31 -9.12
N ILE A 91 -69.46 -1.94 -8.03
CA ILE A 91 -68.58 -2.44 -6.96
C ILE A 91 -67.62 -3.52 -7.49
N THR A 92 -68.12 -4.42 -8.35
CA THR A 92 -67.28 -5.44 -9.00
C THR A 92 -66.21 -4.81 -9.88
N ASN A 93 -66.55 -3.76 -10.65
CA ASN A 93 -65.58 -3.02 -11.46
C ASN A 93 -64.51 -2.36 -10.57
N VAL A 94 -64.90 -1.67 -9.50
CA VAL A 94 -63.96 -1.08 -8.54
C VAL A 94 -63.04 -2.14 -7.92
N LYS A 95 -63.57 -3.32 -7.57
CA LYS A 95 -62.75 -4.43 -7.06
C LYS A 95 -61.72 -4.92 -8.09
N ASN A 96 -62.11 -4.99 -9.36
CA ASN A 96 -61.20 -5.37 -10.44
C ASN A 96 -60.12 -4.30 -10.65
N ASP A 97 -60.47 -3.02 -10.66
CA ASP A 97 -59.52 -1.91 -10.77
C ASP A 97 -58.51 -1.91 -9.62
N VAL A 98 -58.97 -2.11 -8.37
CA VAL A 98 -58.09 -2.24 -7.20
C VAL A 98 -57.14 -3.44 -7.34
N THR A 99 -57.62 -4.55 -7.90
CA THR A 99 -56.79 -5.74 -8.15
C THR A 99 -55.74 -5.47 -9.22
N ASN A 100 -56.12 -4.79 -10.30
CA ASN A 100 -55.21 -4.39 -11.37
C ASN A 100 -54.13 -3.45 -10.84
N VAL A 101 -54.51 -2.40 -10.10
CA VAL A 101 -53.57 -1.46 -9.46
C VAL A 101 -52.60 -2.21 -8.54
N LYS A 102 -53.09 -3.16 -7.73
CA LYS A 102 -52.22 -3.98 -6.87
C LYS A 102 -51.19 -4.78 -7.68
N ASN A 103 -51.61 -5.39 -8.78
CA ASN A 103 -50.74 -6.20 -9.63
C ASN A 103 -49.70 -5.32 -10.35
N GLU A 104 -50.12 -4.19 -10.91
CA GLU A 104 -49.22 -3.21 -11.54
C GLU A 104 -48.19 -2.69 -10.55
N LEU A 105 -48.62 -2.30 -9.35
CA LEU A 105 -47.72 -1.85 -8.28
C LEU A 105 -46.72 -2.95 -7.86
N THR A 106 -47.19 -4.20 -7.74
CA THR A 106 -46.33 -5.34 -7.40
C THR A 106 -45.26 -5.57 -8.47
N ASN A 107 -45.65 -5.48 -9.74
CA ASN A 107 -44.73 -5.63 -10.87
C ASN A 107 -43.71 -4.50 -10.92
N GLU A 108 -44.14 -3.25 -10.77
CA GLU A 108 -43.25 -2.08 -10.76
C GLU A 108 -42.23 -2.16 -9.60
N ILE A 109 -42.70 -2.46 -8.39
CA ILE A 109 -41.82 -2.65 -7.23
C ILE A 109 -40.82 -3.78 -7.48
N THR A 110 -41.27 -4.90 -8.02
CA THR A 110 -40.40 -6.05 -8.32
C THR A 110 -39.34 -5.69 -9.35
N ASN A 111 -39.72 -4.98 -10.41
CA ASN A 111 -38.80 -4.53 -11.45
C ASN A 111 -37.75 -3.56 -10.89
N GLN A 112 -38.15 -2.59 -10.08
CA GLN A 112 -37.21 -1.66 -9.44
C GLN A 112 -36.26 -2.37 -8.47
N ILE A 113 -36.76 -3.30 -7.65
CA ILE A 113 -35.90 -4.11 -6.76
C ILE A 113 -34.89 -4.91 -7.58
N ASN A 114 -35.30 -5.51 -8.69
CA ASN A 114 -34.41 -6.28 -9.54
C ASN A 114 -33.35 -5.41 -10.22
N SER A 115 -33.71 -4.20 -10.69
CA SER A 115 -32.74 -3.23 -11.22
C SER A 115 -31.71 -2.85 -10.16
N VAL A 116 -32.15 -2.45 -8.97
CA VAL A 116 -31.24 -2.05 -7.86
C VAL A 116 -30.32 -3.21 -7.44
N LYS A 117 -30.82 -4.45 -7.45
CA LYS A 117 -30.00 -5.64 -7.18
C LYS A 117 -28.99 -5.91 -8.30
N GLY A 118 -29.38 -5.75 -9.56
CA GLY A 118 -28.49 -5.91 -10.72
C GLY A 118 -27.37 -4.89 -10.72
N ASP A 119 -27.71 -3.62 -10.54
CA ASP A 119 -26.80 -2.47 -10.61
C ASP A 119 -25.98 -2.24 -9.34
N SER A 120 -26.19 -3.07 -8.31
CA SER A 120 -25.49 -2.88 -7.03
C SER A 120 -23.98 -3.08 -7.19
N LEU A 121 -23.24 -2.00 -6.95
CA LEU A 121 -21.78 -2.01 -6.99
C LEU A 121 -21.16 -2.73 -5.79
N VAL A 122 -21.87 -2.87 -4.67
CA VAL A 122 -21.32 -3.47 -3.45
C VAL A 122 -22.24 -4.60 -3.01
N LYS A 123 -21.78 -5.84 -3.18
CA LYS A 123 -22.57 -7.05 -2.91
C LYS A 123 -21.87 -7.93 -1.88
N ARG A 124 -22.63 -8.45 -0.91
CA ARG A 124 -22.18 -9.54 -0.04
C ARG A 124 -22.53 -10.86 -0.74
N VAL A 125 -21.53 -11.66 -1.05
CA VAL A 125 -21.70 -13.02 -1.58
C VAL A 125 -22.17 -13.91 -0.42
N GLU A 126 -23.38 -14.47 -0.50
CA GLU A 126 -24.00 -15.18 0.64
C GLU A 126 -23.22 -16.41 1.07
N GLU A 127 -22.64 -17.15 0.14
CA GLU A 127 -21.93 -18.41 0.43
C GLU A 127 -20.61 -18.18 1.17
N THR A 128 -19.95 -17.05 0.91
CA THR A 128 -18.60 -16.75 1.44
C THR A 128 -18.57 -15.58 2.43
N ASN A 129 -19.69 -14.86 2.56
CA ASN A 129 -19.80 -13.57 3.24
C ASN A 129 -18.83 -12.48 2.75
N VAL A 130 -18.16 -12.69 1.60
CA VAL A 130 -17.23 -11.70 1.03
C VAL A 130 -18.02 -10.52 0.47
N ILE A 131 -17.59 -9.31 0.80
CA ILE A 131 -18.08 -8.08 0.16
C ILE A 131 -17.25 -7.86 -1.10
N THR A 132 -17.92 -7.85 -2.25
CA THR A 132 -17.32 -7.60 -3.55
C THR A 132 -17.73 -6.23 -4.07
N ILE A 133 -16.81 -5.53 -4.73
CA ILE A 133 -17.05 -4.24 -5.37
C ILE A 133 -16.99 -4.45 -6.88
N GLY A 134 -18.07 -4.15 -7.59
CA GLY A 134 -18.16 -4.20 -9.05
C GLY A 134 -18.02 -5.58 -9.68
N LYS A 135 -18.09 -6.69 -8.94
CA LYS A 135 -17.78 -8.04 -9.46
C LYS A 135 -18.60 -8.47 -10.69
N GLU A 136 -19.85 -8.03 -10.79
CA GLU A 136 -20.76 -8.40 -11.88
C GLU A 136 -20.77 -7.39 -13.04
N ILE A 137 -20.02 -6.29 -12.90
CA ILE A 137 -19.97 -5.19 -13.86
C ILE A 137 -18.52 -5.05 -14.34
N GLY A 138 -18.29 -4.79 -15.63
CA GLY A 138 -16.93 -4.63 -16.15
C GLY A 138 -16.18 -3.41 -15.56
N GLY A 139 -14.88 -3.32 -15.85
CA GLY A 139 -14.01 -2.22 -15.40
C GLY A 139 -12.74 -2.71 -14.72
N THR A 140 -11.74 -1.85 -14.61
CA THR A 140 -10.42 -2.18 -14.02
C THR A 140 -9.98 -1.22 -12.93
N GLU A 141 -10.80 -0.22 -12.59
CA GLU A 141 -10.45 0.87 -11.67
C GLU A 141 -11.57 1.15 -10.67
N ILE A 142 -11.19 1.39 -9.41
CA ILE A 142 -12.08 1.90 -8.36
C ILE A 142 -11.52 3.25 -7.91
N ILE A 143 -12.28 4.32 -8.17
CA ILE A 143 -11.91 5.68 -7.76
C ILE A 143 -12.54 5.98 -6.40
N LEU A 144 -11.71 6.29 -5.40
CA LEU A 144 -12.14 6.61 -4.03
C LEU A 144 -12.26 8.13 -3.77
N ALA A 145 -11.97 8.97 -4.76
CA ALA A 145 -12.02 10.42 -4.65
C ALA A 145 -13.45 10.95 -4.36
N ASN A 146 -13.55 12.08 -3.67
CA ASN A 146 -14.84 12.73 -3.41
C ASN A 146 -15.39 13.47 -4.65
N ASN A 147 -16.55 14.10 -4.51
CA ASN A 147 -17.19 14.87 -5.59
C ASN A 147 -16.39 16.10 -6.05
N GLU A 148 -15.36 16.50 -5.30
CA GLU A 148 -14.41 17.55 -5.66
C GLU A 148 -13.10 16.98 -6.27
N GLY A 149 -13.01 15.65 -6.43
CA GLY A 149 -11.80 14.97 -6.89
C GLY A 149 -10.69 14.85 -5.83
N LYS A 150 -10.99 15.10 -4.55
CA LYS A 150 -10.01 14.96 -3.45
C LYS A 150 -9.91 13.53 -2.95
N ASP A 151 -8.69 13.11 -2.62
CA ASP A 151 -8.39 11.81 -2.06
C ASP A 151 -9.10 11.54 -0.73
N ARG A 152 -9.38 10.26 -0.45
CA ARG A 152 -9.92 9.79 0.82
C ARG A 152 -8.99 8.78 1.48
N THR A 153 -9.01 8.74 2.80
CA THR A 153 -8.35 7.69 3.57
C THR A 153 -9.15 6.39 3.48
N LEU A 154 -8.50 5.30 3.07
CA LEU A 154 -9.03 3.94 3.19
C LEU A 154 -8.52 3.30 4.49
N SER A 155 -9.37 3.21 5.50
CA SER A 155 -9.04 2.63 6.81
C SER A 155 -9.55 1.18 6.94
N GLY A 156 -9.04 0.45 7.93
CA GLY A 156 -9.41 -0.97 8.15
C GLY A 156 -8.75 -1.96 7.17
N VAL A 157 -7.78 -1.51 6.36
CA VAL A 157 -7.02 -2.37 5.45
C VAL A 157 -6.10 -3.29 6.26
N LYS A 158 -6.44 -4.58 6.29
CA LYS A 158 -5.58 -5.63 6.85
C LYS A 158 -4.29 -5.74 6.04
N ALA A 159 -3.22 -6.19 6.68
CA ALA A 159 -1.96 -6.47 6.01
C ALA A 159 -2.17 -7.49 4.87
N GLY A 160 -1.77 -7.12 3.64
CA GLY A 160 -1.82 -7.99 2.46
C GLY A 160 -0.88 -9.20 2.60
N GLN A 161 -1.38 -10.36 2.23
CA GLN A 161 -0.73 -11.67 2.28
C GLN A 161 -0.45 -12.24 0.87
N VAL A 162 -1.21 -11.82 -0.14
CA VAL A 162 -1.03 -12.23 -1.54
C VAL A 162 -0.77 -11.04 -2.47
N GLY A 163 -0.21 -11.32 -3.66
CA GLY A 163 0.32 -10.27 -4.55
C GLY A 163 -0.69 -9.29 -5.15
N ASN A 164 -1.99 -9.55 -5.03
CA ASN A 164 -3.07 -8.70 -5.52
C ASN A 164 -3.91 -8.06 -4.39
N GLU A 165 -3.36 -7.99 -3.18
CA GLU A 165 -3.98 -7.27 -2.06
C GLU A 165 -3.34 -5.90 -1.83
N ALA A 166 -4.11 -4.98 -1.26
CA ALA A 166 -3.60 -3.67 -0.87
C ALA A 166 -2.63 -3.79 0.31
N VAL A 167 -1.53 -3.04 0.25
CA VAL A 167 -0.55 -2.92 1.34
C VAL A 167 -1.00 -1.82 2.29
N ASN A 168 -1.01 -2.09 3.59
CA ASN A 168 -1.32 -1.07 4.58
C ASN A 168 -0.06 -0.33 5.07
N LYS A 169 -0.24 0.80 5.77
CA LYS A 169 0.88 1.63 6.23
C LYS A 169 1.84 0.88 7.17
N ALA A 170 1.32 0.03 8.06
CA ALA A 170 2.16 -0.73 8.99
C ALA A 170 3.12 -1.69 8.25
N GLN A 171 2.65 -2.36 7.20
CA GLN A 171 3.52 -3.19 6.35
C GLN A 171 4.60 -2.38 5.64
N LEU A 172 4.25 -1.20 5.13
CA LEU A 172 5.21 -0.31 4.48
C LEU A 172 6.27 0.17 5.49
N ASP A 173 5.86 0.64 6.67
CA ASP A 173 6.76 1.12 7.72
C ASP A 173 7.74 0.03 8.16
N GLU A 174 7.26 -1.20 8.36
CA GLU A 174 8.11 -2.35 8.74
C GLU A 174 9.10 -2.71 7.64
N ASN A 175 8.67 -2.72 6.37
CA ASN A 175 9.56 -2.97 5.23
C ASN A 175 10.64 -1.89 5.10
N VAL A 176 10.27 -0.62 5.28
CA VAL A 176 11.23 0.51 5.26
C VAL A 176 12.22 0.39 6.42
N LYS A 177 11.77 -0.01 7.61
CA LYS A 177 12.65 -0.26 8.75
C LYS A 177 13.63 -1.40 8.47
N ASN A 178 13.16 -2.55 7.99
CA ASN A 178 14.01 -3.70 7.64
C ASN A 178 15.05 -3.36 6.56
N LEU A 179 14.66 -2.57 5.55
CA LEU A 179 15.59 -2.07 4.55
C LEU A 179 16.64 -1.12 5.16
N SER A 180 16.21 -0.21 6.04
CA SER A 180 17.09 0.75 6.70
C SER A 180 18.11 0.05 7.61
N GLU A 181 17.69 -0.98 8.37
CA GLU A 181 18.59 -1.80 9.18
C GLU A 181 19.56 -2.61 8.32
N SER A 182 19.09 -3.18 7.21
CA SER A 182 19.95 -3.89 6.25
C SER A 182 21.04 -2.97 5.68
N ILE A 183 20.67 -1.75 5.28
CA ILE A 183 21.61 -0.74 4.80
C ILE A 183 22.56 -0.30 5.93
N GLY A 184 22.06 -0.09 7.14
CA GLY A 184 22.87 0.25 8.31
C GLY A 184 23.94 -0.81 8.58
N ASN A 185 23.57 -2.08 8.53
CA ASN A 185 24.51 -3.20 8.72
C ASN A 185 25.57 -3.27 7.62
N THR A 186 25.21 -2.99 6.35
CA THR A 186 26.21 -2.94 5.27
C THR A 186 27.25 -1.84 5.47
N LYS A 187 26.91 -0.71 6.11
CA LYS A 187 27.89 0.34 6.42
C LYS A 187 28.97 -0.15 7.39
N ALA A 188 28.67 -1.08 8.28
CA ALA A 188 29.63 -1.58 9.26
C ALA A 188 30.69 -2.52 8.67
N SER A 189 30.41 -3.15 7.53
CA SER A 189 31.33 -4.11 6.88
C SER A 189 32.06 -3.55 5.66
N ALA A 190 31.68 -2.36 5.20
CA ALA A 190 32.32 -1.71 4.06
C ALA A 190 33.44 -0.76 4.51
N VAL A 191 34.51 -0.69 3.69
CA VAL A 191 35.52 0.36 3.80
C VAL A 191 34.98 1.60 3.10
N HIS A 192 34.92 2.73 3.81
CA HIS A 192 34.40 3.99 3.29
C HIS A 192 35.53 5.02 3.21
N TYR A 193 35.38 5.94 2.29
CA TYR A 193 36.11 7.21 2.35
C TYR A 193 35.73 7.97 3.61
N ASP A 194 36.66 8.78 4.09
CA ASP A 194 36.41 9.64 5.23
C ASP A 194 35.31 10.67 4.87
N ASN A 195 34.53 11.05 5.88
CA ASN A 195 33.45 12.01 5.71
C ASN A 195 33.58 13.12 6.76
N GLN A 196 33.49 14.36 6.31
CA GLN A 196 33.42 15.53 7.17
C GLN A 196 32.15 16.31 6.84
N ASP A 197 31.29 16.48 7.85
CA ASP A 197 30.04 17.25 7.75
C ASP A 197 29.12 16.88 6.58
N GLY A 198 29.07 15.59 6.23
CA GLY A 198 28.23 15.05 5.17
C GLY A 198 28.88 15.07 3.78
N GLN A 199 30.06 15.65 3.60
CA GLN A 199 30.83 15.56 2.36
C GLN A 199 31.84 14.41 2.41
N VAL A 200 31.87 13.63 1.32
CA VAL A 200 32.80 12.52 1.16
C VAL A 200 34.16 13.05 0.70
N ASP A 201 35.22 12.74 1.45
CA ASP A 201 36.60 13.06 1.11
C ASP A 201 37.24 11.87 0.39
N TYR A 202 37.28 11.94 -0.95
CA TYR A 202 37.87 10.90 -1.79
C TYR A 202 39.40 10.80 -1.69
N THR A 203 40.05 11.66 -0.91
CA THR A 203 41.51 11.65 -0.72
C THR A 203 41.95 10.86 0.52
N SER A 204 41.02 10.45 1.38
CA SER A 204 41.34 9.78 2.63
C SER A 204 40.44 8.58 2.93
N VAL A 205 41.06 7.53 3.46
CA VAL A 205 40.40 6.35 4.02
C VAL A 205 41.06 6.07 5.37
N THR A 206 40.32 6.29 6.45
CA THR A 206 40.76 5.88 7.79
C THR A 206 40.37 4.42 8.02
N LEU A 207 41.38 3.54 8.07
CA LEU A 207 41.19 2.15 8.45
C LEU A 207 41.17 2.00 9.98
N GLY A 208 40.39 1.02 10.47
CA GLY A 208 40.22 0.76 11.89
C GLY A 208 38.95 1.41 12.44
N GLY A 209 38.37 0.80 13.48
CA GLY A 209 37.12 1.25 14.09
C GLY A 209 37.29 2.40 15.10
N LYS A 210 36.27 2.57 15.95
CA LYS A 210 36.21 3.59 17.03
C LYS A 210 37.42 3.57 17.98
N ASP A 211 38.07 2.42 18.09
CA ASP A 211 39.20 2.17 19.00
C ASP A 211 40.59 2.25 18.30
N LYS A 212 40.62 2.55 16.99
CA LYS A 212 41.82 2.84 16.17
C LYS A 212 42.92 1.77 16.14
N ASP A 213 42.59 0.51 16.39
CA ASP A 213 43.55 -0.57 16.12
C ASP A 213 43.91 -0.60 14.62
N PRO A 214 45.20 -0.64 14.26
CA PRO A 214 45.62 -0.73 12.87
C PRO A 214 45.05 -1.96 12.16
N VAL A 215 44.57 -1.78 10.93
CA VAL A 215 44.09 -2.88 10.08
C VAL A 215 45.22 -3.38 9.19
N GLY A 216 45.49 -4.67 9.24
CA GLY A 216 46.40 -5.32 8.29
C GLY A 216 45.82 -5.30 6.88
N LEU A 217 46.51 -4.65 5.94
CA LEU A 217 46.15 -4.71 4.53
C LEU A 217 46.88 -5.88 3.86
N HIS A 218 46.18 -7.01 3.73
CA HIS A 218 46.72 -8.26 3.19
C HIS A 218 46.33 -8.48 1.73
N ASN A 219 47.03 -9.41 1.08
CA ASN A 219 46.79 -9.79 -0.31
C ASN A 219 46.93 -8.61 -1.31
N VAL A 220 47.82 -7.68 -1.00
CA VAL A 220 48.20 -6.57 -1.88
C VAL A 220 49.17 -7.09 -2.93
N ALA A 221 48.82 -7.00 -4.20
CA ALA A 221 49.71 -7.34 -5.31
C ALA A 221 50.96 -6.44 -5.31
N ASN A 222 52.01 -6.82 -6.05
CA ASN A 222 53.19 -5.97 -6.18
C ASN A 222 52.81 -4.66 -6.87
N GLY A 223 53.04 -3.53 -6.20
CA GLY A 223 52.84 -2.21 -6.80
C GLY A 223 53.92 -1.90 -7.84
N ASN A 224 53.60 -1.10 -8.85
CA ASN A 224 54.62 -0.61 -9.77
C ASN A 224 55.61 0.32 -9.04
N ILE A 225 56.91 0.13 -9.25
CA ILE A 225 57.96 0.98 -8.67
C ILE A 225 58.53 1.87 -9.77
N SER A 226 57.95 3.07 -9.91
CA SER A 226 58.37 4.09 -10.87
C SER A 226 58.19 5.49 -10.28
N LYS A 227 58.80 6.50 -10.91
CA LYS A 227 58.77 7.90 -10.42
C LYS A 227 57.37 8.44 -10.16
N ASP A 228 56.42 8.10 -11.03
CA ASP A 228 55.04 8.61 -10.97
C ASP A 228 54.03 7.57 -10.47
N SER A 229 54.50 6.51 -9.79
CA SER A 229 53.62 5.46 -9.27
C SER A 229 52.86 5.92 -8.01
N HIS A 230 51.59 5.55 -7.93
CA HIS A 230 50.74 5.71 -6.75
C HIS A 230 50.28 4.37 -6.17
N ASP A 231 50.88 3.27 -6.64
CA ASP A 231 50.54 1.93 -6.17
C ASP A 231 51.07 1.70 -4.76
N ALA A 232 50.27 1.03 -3.93
CA ALA A 232 50.78 0.47 -2.69
C ALA A 232 51.81 -0.63 -2.99
N ILE A 233 52.96 -0.59 -2.31
CA ILE A 233 53.95 -1.67 -2.35
C ILE A 233 53.70 -2.66 -1.22
N ASN A 234 54.04 -3.93 -1.43
CA ASN A 234 53.93 -4.95 -0.39
C ASN A 234 55.32 -5.34 0.18
N GLY A 235 55.30 -6.12 1.26
CA GLY A 235 56.52 -6.54 1.96
C GLY A 235 57.51 -7.35 1.10
N SER A 236 57.05 -8.07 0.08
CA SER A 236 57.94 -8.88 -0.78
C SER A 236 58.87 -8.01 -1.63
N GLN A 237 58.38 -6.85 -2.06
CA GLN A 237 59.16 -5.88 -2.85
C GLN A 237 60.25 -5.24 -2.00
N ILE A 238 59.90 -4.80 -0.77
CA ILE A 238 60.87 -4.26 0.19
C ILE A 238 61.91 -5.32 0.56
N ASN A 239 61.49 -6.57 0.77
CA ASN A 239 62.41 -7.67 1.08
C ASN A 239 63.41 -7.93 -0.05
N THR A 240 62.95 -7.88 -1.30
CA THR A 240 63.81 -8.06 -2.48
C THR A 240 64.84 -6.94 -2.60
N ILE A 241 64.40 -5.68 -2.54
CA ILE A 241 65.27 -4.50 -2.64
C ILE A 241 66.32 -4.51 -1.51
N SER A 242 65.88 -4.71 -0.26
CA SER A 242 66.79 -4.75 0.88
C SER A 242 67.77 -5.91 0.82
N GLY A 243 67.33 -7.07 0.31
CA GLY A 243 68.20 -8.23 0.06
C GLY A 243 69.25 -7.95 -1.01
N ASP A 244 68.90 -7.27 -2.10
CA ASP A 244 69.83 -6.91 -3.16
C ASP A 244 70.85 -5.86 -2.69
N VAL A 245 70.42 -4.86 -1.90
CA VAL A 245 71.32 -3.90 -1.25
C VAL A 245 72.33 -4.61 -0.34
N ALA A 246 71.88 -5.57 0.48
CA ALA A 246 72.76 -6.36 1.32
C ALA A 246 73.80 -7.15 0.51
N LYS A 247 73.39 -7.78 -0.59
CA LYS A 247 74.31 -8.49 -1.50
C LYS A 247 75.35 -7.54 -2.11
N PHE A 248 74.94 -6.35 -2.54
CA PHE A 248 75.85 -5.37 -3.14
C PHE A 248 76.87 -4.82 -2.15
N LEU A 249 76.50 -4.64 -0.88
CA LEU A 249 77.45 -4.26 0.17
C LEU A 249 78.41 -5.40 0.51
N GLY A 250 77.94 -6.65 0.50
CA GLY A 250 78.75 -7.78 0.93
C GLY A 250 79.09 -7.68 2.42
N GLY A 251 80.29 -8.12 2.82
CA GLY A 251 80.72 -8.03 4.22
C GLY A 251 79.77 -8.71 5.23
N ASN A 252 79.04 -9.75 4.82
CA ASN A 252 77.98 -10.40 5.61
C ASN A 252 76.76 -9.52 5.93
N ALA A 253 76.53 -8.42 5.20
CA ALA A 253 75.27 -7.70 5.26
C ALA A 253 74.09 -8.63 4.88
N SER A 254 72.94 -8.43 5.52
CA SER A 254 71.74 -9.25 5.29
C SER A 254 70.45 -8.49 5.61
N PHE A 255 69.34 -8.94 5.05
CA PHE A 255 68.00 -8.48 5.41
C PHE A 255 67.15 -9.70 5.78
N GLU A 256 66.74 -9.80 7.04
CA GLU A 256 66.05 -10.98 7.57
C GLU A 256 64.91 -10.54 8.49
N ASN A 257 63.72 -11.12 8.30
CA ASN A 257 62.54 -10.86 9.14
C ASN A 257 62.23 -9.36 9.32
N GLY A 258 62.35 -8.58 8.25
CA GLY A 258 62.10 -7.13 8.27
C GLY A 258 63.23 -6.27 8.86
N THR A 259 64.37 -6.87 9.22
CA THR A 259 65.50 -6.18 9.84
C THR A 259 66.74 -6.22 8.95
N PHE A 260 67.34 -5.05 8.70
CA PHE A 260 68.60 -4.93 7.96
C PHE A 260 69.80 -5.01 8.91
N LYS A 261 70.76 -5.88 8.59
CA LYS A 261 72.05 -6.01 9.27
C LYS A 261 73.14 -5.49 8.31
N GLY A 262 73.88 -4.47 8.75
CA GLY A 262 74.93 -3.83 7.94
C GLY A 262 76.16 -4.72 7.69
N PRO A 263 77.05 -4.32 6.78
CA PRO A 263 78.26 -5.07 6.46
C PRO A 263 79.31 -4.95 7.59
N ILE A 264 80.23 -5.91 7.63
CA ILE A 264 81.45 -5.91 8.43
C ILE A 264 82.61 -6.24 7.49
N TYR A 265 83.45 -5.25 7.23
CA TYR A 265 84.67 -5.39 6.43
C TYR A 265 85.86 -5.62 7.35
N ASN A 266 86.37 -6.84 7.37
CA ASN A 266 87.57 -7.20 8.10
C ASN A 266 88.80 -6.93 7.22
N LEU A 267 89.55 -5.88 7.56
CA LEU A 267 90.77 -5.48 6.87
C LEU A 267 91.98 -5.67 7.80
N SER A 268 93.18 -5.69 7.22
CA SER A 268 94.41 -5.51 8.00
C SER A 268 94.69 -4.02 8.14
N SER A 269 95.29 -3.59 9.25
CA SER A 269 95.86 -2.27 9.45
C SER A 269 97.38 -2.42 9.48
N ILE A 270 98.06 -1.73 8.58
CA ILE A 270 99.52 -1.76 8.45
C ILE A 270 100.06 -0.46 9.04
N THR A 271 100.84 -0.56 10.11
CA THR A 271 101.53 0.60 10.71
C THR A 271 102.80 0.94 9.93
N THR A 272 103.35 2.13 10.14
CA THR A 272 104.55 2.63 9.43
C THR A 272 105.80 1.81 9.70
N ASP A 273 105.91 1.16 10.86
CA ASP A 273 106.96 0.18 11.21
C ASP A 273 106.75 -1.21 10.57
N GLY A 274 105.62 -1.42 9.90
CA GLY A 274 105.31 -2.62 9.16
C GLY A 274 104.60 -3.74 9.90
N MET A 275 104.12 -3.50 11.13
CA MET A 275 103.22 -4.45 11.79
C MET A 275 101.84 -4.47 11.11
N SER A 276 101.19 -5.63 11.12
CA SER A 276 99.87 -5.84 10.52
C SER A 276 98.90 -6.40 11.57
N THR A 277 97.80 -5.69 11.84
CA THR A 277 96.76 -6.11 12.82
C THR A 277 95.36 -6.11 12.20
N PRO A 278 94.46 -7.03 12.56
CA PRO A 278 93.07 -6.99 12.07
C PRO A 278 92.28 -5.79 12.61
N ILE A 279 91.43 -5.19 11.77
CA ILE A 279 90.46 -4.16 12.14
C ILE A 279 89.16 -4.37 11.37
N ALA A 280 88.02 -4.10 12.01
CA ALA A 280 86.69 -4.24 11.43
C ALA A 280 86.05 -2.88 11.18
N PHE A 281 85.44 -2.70 10.01
CA PHE A 281 84.69 -1.51 9.63
C PHE A 281 83.24 -1.88 9.29
N THR A 282 82.28 -1.06 9.73
CA THR A 282 80.85 -1.35 9.59
C THR A 282 80.18 -0.63 8.43
N ASP A 283 80.94 0.15 7.66
CA ASP A 283 80.49 0.86 6.48
C ASP A 283 81.61 0.95 5.43
N VAL A 284 81.21 1.20 4.19
CA VAL A 284 82.12 1.23 3.04
C VAL A 284 83.11 2.40 3.14
N GLY A 285 82.65 3.55 3.62
CA GLY A 285 83.47 4.76 3.70
C GLY A 285 84.63 4.58 4.67
N SER A 286 84.35 4.11 5.88
CA SER A 286 85.38 3.86 6.90
C SER A 286 86.36 2.77 6.47
N ALA A 287 85.88 1.69 5.83
CA ALA A 287 86.73 0.66 5.24
C ALA A 287 87.73 1.22 4.20
N PHE A 288 87.27 2.10 3.30
CA PHE A 288 88.14 2.72 2.31
C PHE A 288 89.12 3.73 2.91
N VAL A 289 88.73 4.48 3.94
CA VAL A 289 89.66 5.33 4.69
C VAL A 289 90.76 4.49 5.35
N GLY A 290 90.40 3.34 5.93
CA GLY A 290 91.35 2.39 6.47
C GLY A 290 92.33 1.86 5.41
N LEU A 291 91.82 1.48 4.24
CA LEU A 291 92.67 1.01 3.13
C LEU A 291 93.60 2.12 2.59
N ASP A 292 93.10 3.34 2.41
CA ASP A 292 93.90 4.49 1.99
C ASP A 292 95.05 4.76 2.97
N THR A 293 94.76 4.66 4.28
CA THR A 293 95.78 4.77 5.34
C THR A 293 96.85 3.69 5.18
N ASN A 294 96.47 2.43 4.94
CA ASN A 294 97.44 1.36 4.70
C ASN A 294 98.29 1.59 3.46
N ILE A 295 97.70 2.06 2.35
CA ILE A 295 98.42 2.33 1.11
C ILE A 295 99.46 3.43 1.35
N LYS A 296 99.11 4.49 2.07
CA LYS A 296 100.05 5.55 2.47
C LYS A 296 101.21 4.97 3.29
N ASN A 297 100.91 4.17 4.31
CA ASN A 297 101.94 3.55 5.17
C ASN A 297 102.86 2.60 4.38
N VAL A 298 102.31 1.79 3.47
CA VAL A 298 103.10 0.90 2.59
C VAL A 298 103.99 1.71 1.64
N ASN A 299 103.45 2.78 1.04
CA ASN A 299 104.22 3.66 0.16
C ASN A 299 105.39 4.34 0.89
N GLU A 300 105.18 4.77 2.14
CA GLU A 300 106.25 5.29 3.00
C GLU A 300 107.32 4.24 3.27
N ARG A 301 106.94 3.00 3.60
CA ARG A 301 107.88 1.90 3.81
C ARG A 301 108.69 1.54 2.56
N ILE A 302 108.08 1.54 1.37
CA ILE A 302 108.80 1.31 0.11
C ILE A 302 109.85 2.41 -0.11
N LYS A 303 109.51 3.66 0.23
CA LYS A 303 110.46 4.78 0.16
C LYS A 303 111.63 4.56 1.12
N GLU A 304 111.37 4.12 2.36
CA GLU A 304 112.43 3.79 3.33
C GLU A 304 113.32 2.64 2.84
N VAL A 305 112.76 1.54 2.33
CA VAL A 305 113.53 0.42 1.78
C VAL A 305 114.36 0.86 0.58
N SER A 306 113.78 1.64 -0.34
CA SER A 306 114.51 2.14 -1.53
C SER A 306 115.69 3.03 -1.14
N GLN A 307 115.50 3.90 -0.15
CA GLN A 307 116.57 4.71 0.40
C GLN A 307 117.61 3.86 1.14
N GLY A 308 117.19 2.89 1.96
CA GLY A 308 118.09 2.00 2.68
C GLY A 308 118.95 1.14 1.74
N VAL A 309 118.36 0.53 0.70
CA VAL A 309 119.10 -0.23 -0.31
C VAL A 309 120.07 0.67 -1.08
N ALA A 310 119.68 1.91 -1.43
CA ALA A 310 120.60 2.84 -2.07
C ALA A 310 121.83 3.16 -1.20
N GLN A 311 121.68 3.21 0.13
CA GLN A 311 122.77 3.50 1.07
C GLN A 311 123.72 2.31 1.32
N ASP A 312 123.24 1.06 1.22
CA ASP A 312 124.00 -0.15 1.54
C ASP A 312 124.24 -1.08 0.32
N SER A 313 124.00 -0.59 -0.90
CA SER A 313 124.23 -1.34 -2.15
C SER A 313 125.59 -1.05 -2.78
N LEU A 314 126.11 -2.04 -3.52
CA LEU A 314 127.25 -1.87 -4.42
C LEU A 314 126.84 -0.91 -5.55
N SER A 315 127.19 0.35 -5.40
CA SER A 315 126.88 1.38 -6.39
C SER A 315 128.01 1.49 -7.40
N TRP A 316 127.66 1.60 -8.69
CA TRP A 316 128.66 1.87 -9.73
C TRP A 316 129.20 3.30 -9.55
N ASN A 317 130.51 3.46 -9.36
CA ASN A 317 131.16 4.77 -9.29
C ASN A 317 131.85 5.07 -10.62
N GLU A 318 131.33 6.05 -11.36
CA GLU A 318 131.84 6.40 -12.68
C GLU A 318 133.29 6.90 -12.66
N ALA A 319 133.73 7.57 -11.58
CA ALA A 319 135.09 8.11 -11.46
C ALA A 319 136.13 7.01 -11.16
N ALA A 320 135.73 5.97 -10.44
CA ALA A 320 136.60 4.82 -10.12
C ALA A 320 136.54 3.70 -11.18
N GLY A 321 135.52 3.70 -12.06
CA GLY A 321 135.31 2.65 -13.07
C GLY A 321 135.01 1.27 -12.49
N ALA A 322 134.44 1.21 -11.28
CA ALA A 322 134.17 -0.03 -10.56
C ALA A 322 132.92 0.10 -9.66
N PHE A 323 132.36 -1.04 -9.24
CA PHE A 323 131.40 -1.07 -8.14
C PHE A 323 132.11 -0.78 -6.83
N VAL A 324 131.64 0.25 -6.09
CA VAL A 324 132.19 0.64 -4.79
C VAL A 324 131.21 0.29 -3.68
N ALA A 325 131.76 -0.19 -2.56
CA ALA A 325 131.01 -0.43 -1.33
C ALA A 325 131.23 0.77 -0.39
N THR A 326 130.44 1.82 -0.58
CA THR A 326 130.41 2.98 0.32
C THR A 326 129.12 2.91 1.13
N HIS A 327 129.21 2.75 2.45
CA HIS A 327 128.05 2.86 3.32
C HIS A 327 127.62 4.32 3.43
N GLY A 328 126.31 4.56 3.41
CA GLY A 328 125.73 5.88 3.68
C GLY A 328 126.21 6.48 4.99
N GLU A 329 126.60 7.75 4.97
CA GLU A 329 126.94 8.51 6.17
C GLU A 329 125.70 8.66 7.07
N ASN A 330 125.53 7.75 8.04
CA ASN A 330 125.00 7.94 9.39
C ASN A 330 124.42 6.64 9.97
N LYS A 331 125.22 5.91 10.75
CA LYS A 331 124.74 5.12 11.91
C LYS A 331 125.78 5.19 13.03
N ALA A 332 125.60 6.17 13.91
CA ALA A 332 125.92 6.09 15.34
C ALA A 332 124.60 5.91 16.09
#